data_AF-A0A1B9SJM9-F1
#
_entry.id   AF-A0A1B9SJM9-F1
#
_cell.length_a   1.000
_cell.length_b   1.000
_cell.length_c   1.000
_cell.angle_alpha   90.00
_cell.angle_beta   90.00
_cell.angle_gamma   90.00
#
_symmetry.space_group_name_H-M   'P 1'
#
loop_
_entity.id
_entity.type
_entity.pdbx_description
1 polymer ?
#
loop_
_entity_poly.entity_id
_entity_poly.type
_entity_poly.pdbx_seq_one_letter_code
_entity_poly.pdbx_strand_id
1 'polypeptide(L)' 'MITNLFFGAAAIIFCVMIAMMIPFFGKIRDVKDLTPELTAWLSIRIFPLMFLISLLAFAGSQAGKWGWN' A
#
# COMPACT_ATOMS: atom_id res chain seq x y z
N MET A 1 -7.14 -5.69 20.90
CA MET A 1 -6.09 -4.69 20.64
C MET A 1 -5.19 -5.01 19.45
N ILE A 2 -4.72 -6.25 19.26
CA ILE A 2 -3.76 -6.59 18.19
C ILE A 2 -4.36 -6.43 16.79
N THR A 3 -5.65 -6.74 16.64
CA THR A 3 -6.38 -6.53 15.36
C THR A 3 -6.29 -5.07 14.90
N ASN A 4 -6.51 -4.11 15.81
CA ASN A 4 -6.44 -2.68 15.52
C ASN A 4 -5.01 -2.23 15.20
N LEU A 5 -4.00 -2.89 15.77
CA LEU A 5 -2.60 -2.63 15.47
C LEU A 5 -2.26 -3.01 14.02
N PHE A 6 -2.70 -4.18 13.56
CA PHE A 6 -2.49 -4.63 12.18
C PHE A 6 -3.21 -3.74 11.16
N PHE A 7 -4.47 -3.38 11.42
CA PHE A 7 -5.19 -2.45 10.57
C PHE A 7 -4.60 -1.03 10.60
N GLY A 8 -4.15 -0.57 11.76
CA GLY A 8 -3.46 0.72 11.91
C GLY A 8 -2.15 0.75 11.11
N ALA A 9 -1.34 -0.30 11.20
CA ALA A 9 -0.11 -0.43 10.42
C ALA A 9 -0.40 -0.52 8.91
N ALA A 10 -1.42 -1.27 8.48
CA ALA A 10 -1.86 -1.30 7.09
C ALA A 10 -2.29 0.09 6.59
N ALA A 11 -3.03 0.85 7.39
CA ALA A 11 -3.45 2.21 7.07
C ALA A 11 -2.26 3.18 6.93
N ILE A 12 -1.25 3.08 7.81
CA ILE A 12 -0.04 3.89 7.71
C ILE A 12 0.72 3.60 6.41
N ILE A 13 0.92 2.32 6.09
CA ILE A 13 1.62 1.90 4.86
C ILE A 13 0.83 2.38 3.63
N PHE A 14 -0.50 2.30 3.66
CA PHE A 14 -1.36 2.84 2.61
C PHE A 14 -1.19 4.35 2.42
N CYS A 15 -1.17 5.12 3.51
CA CYS A 15 -0.93 6.57 3.46
C CYS A 15 0.46 6.90 2.86
N VAL A 16 1.50 6.17 3.25
CA VAL A 16 2.85 6.34 2.69
C VAL A 16 2.87 6.04 1.19
N MET A 17 2.22 4.95 0.77
CA MET A 17 2.10 4.58 -0.63
C MET A 17 1.39 5.67 -1.45
N ILE A 18 0.26 6.20 -0.97
CA ILE A 18 -0.45 7.30 -1.62
C ILE A 18 0.42 8.56 -1.68
N ALA A 19 1.11 8.91 -0.59
CA ALA A 19 2.01 10.07 -0.55
C ALA A 19 3.14 9.95 -1.59
N MET A 20 3.67 8.75 -1.82
CA MET A 20 4.66 8.49 -2.86
C MET A 20 4.07 8.66 -4.27
N MET A 21 2.78 8.37 -4.47
CA MET A 21 2.10 8.51 -5.77
C MET A 21 1.64 9.94 -6.09
N ILE A 22 1.29 10.75 -5.08
CA ILE A 22 0.81 12.14 -5.25
C ILE A 22 1.67 12.97 -6.23
N PRO A 23 3.02 13.02 -6.13
CA PRO A 23 3.82 13.81 -7.06
C PRO A 23 3.76 13.32 -8.51
N PHE A 24 3.39 12.05 -8.73
CA PHE A 24 3.23 11.48 -10.06
C PHE A 24 1.84 11.78 -10.64
N PHE A 25 0.79 11.76 -9.83
CA PHE A 25 -0.55 12.14 -10.27
C PHE A 25 -0.63 13.60 -10.77
N GLY A 26 0.15 14.51 -10.19
CA GLY A 26 0.24 15.90 -10.67
C GLY A 26 1.05 16.07 -11.96
N LYS A 27 1.91 15.11 -12.30
CA LYS A 27 2.79 15.14 -13.49
C LYS A 27 2.24 14.36 -14.68
N ILE A 28 1.46 13.31 -14.43
CA ILE A 28 0.81 12.50 -15.45
C ILE A 28 -0.53 13.16 -15.79
N ARG A 29 -0.55 14.04 -16.78
CA ARG A 29 -1.80 14.65 -17.28
C ARG A 29 -2.51 13.75 -18.28
N ASP A 30 -1.76 12.94 -19.00
CA ASP A 30 -2.28 11.99 -19.99
C ASP A 30 -1.59 10.61 -19.83
N VAL A 31 -2.27 9.53 -20.20
CA VAL A 31 -1.75 8.15 -20.11
C VAL A 31 -0.50 7.99 -20.99
N LYS A 32 -0.35 8.84 -22.00
CA LYS A 32 0.83 8.90 -22.87
C LYS A 32 2.09 9.44 -22.18
N ASP A 33 1.94 10.15 -21.06
CA ASP A 33 3.06 10.65 -20.26
C ASP A 33 3.64 9.56 -19.33
N LEU A 34 2.98 8.39 -19.22
CA LEU A 34 3.57 7.23 -18.54
C LEU A 34 4.69 6.65 -19.37
N THR A 35 5.92 7.08 -19.06
CA THR A 35 7.10 6.42 -19.60
C THR A 35 7.24 5.01 -19.02
N PRO A 36 7.85 4.07 -19.77
CA PRO A 36 8.11 2.72 -19.27
C PRO A 36 8.96 2.72 -17.99
N GLU A 37 9.87 3.69 -17.88
CA GLU A 37 10.74 3.88 -16.71
C GLU A 37 9.95 4.29 -15.46
N LEU A 38 9.00 5.22 -15.60
CA LEU A 38 8.11 5.64 -14.51
C LEU A 38 7.28 4.46 -14.01
N THR A 39 6.75 3.67 -14.95
CA THR A 39 5.92 2.50 -14.67
C THR A 39 6.72 1.41 -13.96
N ALA A 40 7.96 1.16 -14.40
CA ALA A 40 8.87 0.22 -13.75
C ALA A 40 9.28 0.67 -12.34
N TRP A 41 9.54 1.98 -12.16
CA TRP A 41 9.85 2.54 -10.85
C TRP A 41 8.68 2.41 -9.88
N LEU A 42 7.46 2.69 -10.35
CA LEU A 42 6.24 2.53 -9.59
C LEU A 42 5.98 1.06 -9.26
N SER A 43 6.09 0.14 -10.23
CA SER A 43 5.81 -1.27 -9.99
C SER A 43 6.76 -1.88 -8.96
N ILE A 44 8.06 -1.56 -9.01
CA ILE A 44 9.06 -2.06 -8.06
C ILE A 44 8.78 -1.58 -6.62
N ARG A 45 8.14 -0.42 -6.43
CA ARG A 45 7.94 0.18 -5.10
C ARG A 45 6.53 0.00 -4.56
N ILE A 46 5.52 0.16 -5.41
CA ILE A 46 4.12 0.10 -5.03
C ILE A 46 3.64 -1.33 -4.90
N PHE A 47 4.11 -2.24 -5.76
CA PHE A 47 3.68 -3.64 -5.71
C PHE A 47 4.06 -4.33 -4.38
N PRO A 48 5.29 -4.18 -3.85
CA PRO A 48 5.62 -4.72 -2.53
C PRO A 48 4.83 -4.07 -1.39
N LEU A 49 4.55 -2.75 -1.48
CA LEU A 49 3.75 -2.04 -0.48
C LEU A 49 2.29 -2.55 -0.48
N MET A 50 1.68 -2.72 -1.65
CA MET A 50 0.35 -3.32 -1.81
C MET A 50 0.28 -4.74 -1.24
N PHE A 51 1.33 -5.54 -1.48
CA PHE A 51 1.44 -6.88 -0.93
C PHE A 51 1.53 -6.86 0.60
N LEU A 52 2.34 -5.96 1.18
CA LEU A 52 2.43 -5.74 2.62
C LEU A 52 1.09 -5.32 3.23
N ILE A 53 0.41 -4.34 2.65
CA ILE A 53 -0.91 -3.89 3.11
C ILE A 53 -1.90 -5.07 3.13
N SER A 54 -1.91 -5.88 2.07
CA SER A 54 -2.76 -7.06 1.96
C SER A 54 -2.45 -8.10 3.04
N LEU A 55 -1.17 -8.36 3.31
CA LEU A 55 -0.73 -9.26 4.37
C LEU A 55 -1.13 -8.76 5.76
N LEU A 56 -0.93 -7.48 6.05
CA LEU A 56 -1.31 -6.90 7.34
C LEU A 56 -2.84 -6.88 7.53
N ALA A 57 -3.60 -6.54 6.50
CA ALA A 57 -5.06 -6.59 6.54
C ALA A 57 -5.57 -8.03 6.72
N PHE A 58 -4.94 -9.00 6.04
CA PHE A 58 -5.24 -10.42 6.22
C PHE A 58 -4.92 -10.87 7.65
N ALA A 59 -3.74 -10.56 8.17
CA ALA A 59 -3.35 -10.88 9.54
C ALA A 59 -4.31 -10.26 10.56
N GLY A 60 -4.69 -8.99 10.39
CA GLY A 60 -5.73 -8.34 11.19
C GLY A 60 -7.07 -9.07 11.14
N SER A 61 -7.51 -9.52 9.96
CA SER A 61 -8.77 -10.27 9.81
C SER A 61 -8.74 -11.65 10.51
N GLN A 62 -7.57 -12.28 10.58
CA GLN A 62 -7.40 -13.60 11.23
C GLN A 62 -7.04 -13.48 12.71
N ALA A 63 -6.60 -12.31 13.19
CA ALA A 63 -6.16 -12.09 14.55
C ALA A 63 -7.23 -12.51 15.58
N GLY A 64 -8.49 -12.15 15.35
CA GLY A 64 -9.61 -12.60 16.20
C GLY A 64 -9.85 -14.12 16.19
N LYS A 65 -9.54 -14.81 15.08
CA LYS A 65 -9.67 -16.28 14.98
C LYS A 65 -8.53 -17.03 15.64
N TRP A 66 -7.35 -16.42 15.72
CA TRP A 66 -6.17 -16.99 16.38
C TRP A 66 -6.08 -16.63 17.87
N GLY A 67 -7.11 -15.99 18.42
CA GLY A 67 -7.16 -15.57 19.82
C GLY A 67 -6.29 -14.34 20.12
N TRP A 68 -5.77 -13.68 19.07
CA TRP A 68 -4.99 -12.45 19.18
C TRP A 68 -5.95 -11.26 19.23
N ASN A 69 -6.67 -11.13 20.35
CA ASN A 69 -7.64 -10.04 20.51
C ASN A 69 -6.94 -8.70 20.72
#